data_AF-A0A450U4I0-F1
#
_entry.id   AF-A0A450U4I0-F1
#
_cell.length_a   1.000
_cell.length_b   1.000
_cell.length_c   1.000
_cell.angle_alpha   90.00
_cell.angle_beta   90.00
_cell.angle_gamma   90.00
#
_symmetry.space_group_name_H-M   'P 1'
#
loop_
_entity.id
_entity.type
_entity.pdbx_description
1 polymer ?
#
loop_
_entity_poly.entity_id
_entity_poly.type
_entity_poly.pdbx_seq_one_letter_code
_entity_poly.pdbx_strand_id
1 'polypeptide(L)'
;RLAGSEEFIESLTHDAFIIQIPALREECKTELEQLLSLFDQRRAMPNDEHILEVDETAYPEKYRPLVRLLHRAVSNEEIRDVMDVEDEILRDFENLERHIDRQDEIIEKQGKALGEKDKALGEKDNALEEQGRVLGEKDKALEEKDKALEEQRKALEEKDKALEELRRQLQ
;
A
#
# COMPACT_ATOMS: atom_id res chain seq x y z
N ARG A 1 12.65 36.34 -47.40
CA ARG A 1 12.38 35.74 -48.73
C ARG A 1 13.28 34.53 -48.84
N LEU A 2 12.68 33.34 -48.88
CA LEU A 2 13.36 32.06 -49.03
C LEU A 2 13.73 31.89 -50.51
N ALA A 3 14.99 32.14 -50.89
CA ALA A 3 15.41 32.22 -52.29
C ALA A 3 15.89 30.88 -52.89
N GLY A 4 15.66 29.75 -52.20
CA GLY A 4 16.06 28.42 -52.68
C GLY A 4 15.11 27.30 -52.25
N SER A 5 13.88 27.63 -51.86
CA SER A 5 12.96 26.70 -51.22
C SER A 5 11.87 26.16 -52.15
N GLU A 6 11.78 26.62 -53.39
CA GLU A 6 10.62 26.30 -54.25
C GLU A 6 10.62 24.84 -54.71
N GLU A 7 11.75 24.23 -55.11
CA GLU A 7 11.77 22.85 -55.62
C GLU A 7 11.47 21.78 -54.55
N PHE A 8 12.00 21.94 -53.33
CA PHE A 8 11.70 21.04 -52.21
C PHE A 8 10.24 21.20 -51.74
N ILE A 9 9.76 22.44 -51.66
CA ILE A 9 8.39 22.72 -51.19
C ILE A 9 7.35 22.25 -52.22
N GLU A 10 7.64 22.41 -53.51
CA GLU A 10 6.79 21.91 -54.60
C GLU A 10 6.82 20.38 -54.73
N SER A 11 7.89 19.72 -54.24
CA SER A 11 7.99 18.25 -54.20
C SER A 11 7.12 17.60 -53.10
N LEU A 12 6.57 18.39 -52.18
CA LEU A 12 5.69 17.88 -51.12
C LEU A 12 4.34 17.47 -51.71
N THR A 13 4.12 16.16 -51.74
CA THR A 13 2.90 15.54 -52.31
C THR A 13 1.71 15.52 -51.35
N HIS A 14 1.88 16.02 -50.12
CA HIS A 14 0.89 15.97 -49.05
C HIS A 14 0.86 17.32 -48.29
N ASP A 15 -0.25 17.59 -47.60
CA ASP A 15 -0.38 18.73 -46.71
C ASP A 15 0.70 18.70 -45.63
N ALA A 16 1.69 19.59 -45.75
CA ALA A 16 2.86 19.63 -44.89
C ALA A 16 3.07 21.05 -44.35
N PHE A 17 3.47 21.14 -43.08
CA PHE A 17 3.83 22.40 -42.44
C PHE A 17 5.35 22.54 -42.42
N ILE A 18 5.85 23.63 -43.00
CA ILE A 18 7.28 23.95 -42.99
C ILE A 18 7.53 24.96 -41.88
N ILE A 19 8.33 24.57 -40.91
CA ILE A 19 8.64 25.39 -39.74
C ILE A 19 10.10 25.80 -39.80
N GLN A 20 10.35 27.11 -39.81
CA GLN A 20 11.70 27.65 -39.73
C GLN A 20 12.13 27.77 -38.27
N ILE A 21 12.88 26.79 -37.80
CA ILE A 21 13.39 26.74 -36.42
C ILE A 21 14.21 28.00 -36.05
N PRO A 22 15.10 28.55 -36.91
CA PRO A 22 15.85 29.77 -36.58
C PRO A 22 15.00 31.04 -36.39
N ALA A 23 13.75 31.01 -36.85
CA ALA A 23 12.79 32.11 -36.74
C ALA A 23 11.88 32.01 -35.50
N LEU A 24 12.04 30.95 -34.69
CA LEU A 24 11.37 30.85 -33.40
C LEU A 24 11.90 31.93 -32.45
N ARG A 25 11.00 32.57 -31.71
CA ARG A 25 11.34 33.65 -30.78
C ARG A 25 12.09 33.06 -29.58
N GLU A 26 13.04 33.82 -29.04
CA GLU A 26 13.89 33.40 -27.90
C GLU A 26 13.09 33.09 -26.62
N GLU A 27 11.89 33.65 -26.50
CA GLU A 27 10.93 33.32 -25.45
C GLU A 27 9.94 32.27 -25.93
N CYS A 28 10.28 30.99 -25.79
CA CYS A 28 9.39 29.86 -26.08
C CYS A 28 8.22 29.82 -25.07
N LYS A 29 7.12 30.50 -25.38
CA LYS A 29 5.98 30.67 -24.46
C LYS A 29 4.92 29.58 -24.63
N THR A 30 4.84 28.97 -25.80
CA THR A 30 3.84 27.93 -26.10
C THR A 30 4.43 26.52 -26.01
N GLU A 31 3.59 25.52 -25.74
CA GLU A 31 4.03 24.11 -25.67
C GLU A 31 4.73 23.66 -26.96
N LEU A 32 4.23 24.10 -28.12
CA LEU A 32 4.80 23.76 -29.42
C LEU A 32 6.17 24.42 -29.62
N GLU A 33 6.34 25.69 -29.23
CA GLU A 33 7.64 26.36 -29.31
C GLU A 33 8.67 25.70 -28.38
N GLN A 34 8.26 25.29 -27.18
CA GLN A 34 9.12 24.55 -26.26
C GLN A 34 9.59 23.22 -26.86
N LEU A 35 8.69 22.47 -27.50
CA LEU A 35 9.04 21.23 -28.21
C LEU A 35 9.96 21.51 -29.41
N LEU A 36 9.68 22.55 -30.20
CA LEU A 36 10.46 22.88 -31.38
C LEU A 36 11.85 23.44 -31.02
N SER A 37 12.01 24.03 -29.84
CA SER A 37 13.32 24.50 -29.35
C SER A 37 14.34 23.37 -29.19
N LEU A 38 13.88 22.12 -29.11
CA LEU A 38 14.71 20.92 -29.03
C LEU A 38 15.51 20.68 -30.33
N PHE A 39 15.02 21.22 -31.44
CA PHE A 39 15.66 21.16 -32.75
C PHE A 39 16.41 22.45 -33.12
N ASP A 40 16.63 23.35 -32.15
CA ASP A 40 17.30 24.63 -32.40
C ASP A 40 18.74 24.45 -32.87
N GLN A 41 18.97 24.72 -34.16
CA GLN A 41 20.26 24.61 -34.84
C GLN A 41 21.31 25.58 -34.29
N ARG A 42 20.92 26.58 -33.48
CA ARG A 42 21.87 27.44 -32.76
C ARG A 42 22.72 26.66 -31.74
N ARG A 43 22.27 25.46 -31.34
CA ARG A 43 22.97 24.55 -30.41
C ARG A 43 23.78 23.48 -31.13
N ALA A 44 23.99 23.64 -32.44
CA ALA A 44 24.84 22.74 -33.19
C ALA A 44 26.28 22.83 -32.68
N MET A 45 26.95 21.68 -32.63
CA MET A 45 28.32 21.60 -32.19
C MET A 45 29.25 22.35 -33.17
N PRO A 46 30.28 23.07 -32.70
CA PRO A 46 31.19 23.81 -33.58
C PRO A 46 31.94 22.94 -34.59
N ASN A 47 32.07 21.64 -34.31
CA ASN A 47 32.77 20.68 -35.16
C ASN A 47 31.83 19.87 -36.07
N ASP A 48 30.53 19.85 -35.80
CA ASP A 48 29.54 19.10 -36.58
C ASP A 48 28.18 19.82 -36.54
N GLU A 49 27.83 20.46 -37.65
CA GLU A 49 26.58 21.21 -37.81
C GLU A 49 25.33 20.31 -37.76
N HIS A 50 25.51 18.99 -37.82
CA HIS A 50 24.43 18.00 -37.78
C HIS A 50 24.17 17.43 -36.38
N ILE A 51 25.01 17.72 -35.39
CA ILE A 51 24.85 17.26 -34.00
C ILE A 51 24.45 18.44 -33.12
N LEU A 52 23.30 18.33 -32.46
CA LEU A 52 22.80 19.33 -31.52
C LEU A 52 23.11 18.91 -30.07
N GLU A 53 23.63 19.84 -29.27
CA GLU A 53 23.78 19.64 -27.83
C GLU A 53 22.46 19.99 -27.12
N VAL A 54 21.84 18.98 -26.51
CA VAL A 54 20.56 19.10 -25.80
C VAL A 54 20.77 18.68 -24.36
N ASP A 55 20.50 19.59 -23.42
CA ASP A 55 20.45 19.29 -22.00
C ASP A 55 19.04 18.79 -21.63
N GLU A 56 18.92 17.51 -21.30
CA GLU A 56 17.66 16.88 -20.89
C GLU A 56 17.02 17.57 -19.66
N THR A 57 17.83 18.14 -18.76
CA THR A 57 17.35 18.77 -17.53
C THR A 57 16.72 20.14 -17.76
N ALA A 58 17.05 20.79 -18.88
CA ALA A 58 16.48 22.07 -19.29
C ALA A 58 15.04 21.96 -19.82
N TYR A 59 14.55 20.74 -20.07
CA TYR A 59 13.22 20.49 -20.62
C TYR A 59 12.24 19.93 -19.57
N PRO A 60 10.94 20.27 -19.68
CA PRO A 60 9.88 19.65 -18.89
C PRO A 60 9.88 18.11 -19.01
N GLU A 61 9.49 17.43 -17.92
CA GLU A 61 9.48 15.95 -17.86
C GLU A 61 8.67 15.29 -18.99
N LYS A 62 7.61 15.97 -19.45
CA LYS A 62 6.77 15.54 -20.59
C LYS A 62 7.57 15.28 -21.87
N TYR A 63 8.69 15.98 -22.08
CA TYR A 63 9.50 15.89 -23.30
C TYR A 63 10.78 15.06 -23.12
N ARG A 64 11.15 14.68 -21.90
CA ARG A 64 12.29 13.79 -21.63
C ARG A 64 12.22 12.46 -22.40
N PRO A 65 11.07 11.80 -22.56
CA PRO A 65 10.99 10.60 -23.41
C PRO A 65 11.38 10.85 -24.87
N LEU A 66 11.07 12.04 -25.42
CA LEU A 66 11.46 12.40 -26.78
C LEU A 66 12.96 12.67 -26.88
N VAL A 67 13.53 13.36 -25.89
CA VAL A 67 14.99 13.56 -25.78
C VAL A 67 15.69 12.20 -25.72
N ARG A 68 15.20 11.29 -24.87
CA ARG A 68 15.75 9.93 -24.73
C ARG A 68 15.65 9.12 -26.01
N LEU A 69 14.56 9.23 -26.76
CA LEU A 69 14.40 8.59 -28.08
C LEU A 69 15.39 9.15 -29.11
N LEU A 70 15.60 10.47 -29.14
CA LEU A 70 16.56 11.12 -30.02
C LEU A 70 18.00 10.73 -29.66
N HIS A 71 18.35 10.71 -28.36
CA HIS A 71 19.64 10.20 -27.89
C HIS A 71 19.84 8.75 -28.31
N ARG A 72 18.85 7.87 -28.09
CA ARG A 72 18.93 6.46 -28.49
C ARG A 72 19.17 6.25 -30.00
N ALA A 73 18.64 7.14 -30.84
CA ALA A 73 18.80 7.07 -32.29
C ALA A 73 20.22 7.44 -32.75
N VAL A 74 20.87 8.38 -32.06
CA VAL A 74 22.23 8.86 -32.37
C VAL A 74 23.32 8.04 -31.67
N SER A 75 22.98 7.40 -30.54
CA SER A 75 23.88 6.56 -29.76
C SER A 75 24.33 5.29 -30.49
N ASN A 76 25.55 4.81 -30.17
CA ASN A 76 26.06 3.53 -30.68
C ASN A 76 25.36 2.33 -30.00
N GLU A 77 25.68 1.13 -30.49
CA GLU A 77 25.14 -0.14 -29.99
C GLU A 77 25.39 -0.37 -28.50
N GLU A 78 26.61 -0.15 -27.98
CA GLU A 78 26.94 -0.31 -26.55
C GLU A 78 26.07 0.60 -25.67
N ILE A 79 25.89 1.86 -26.05
CA ILE A 79 25.06 2.79 -25.29
C ILE A 79 23.60 2.37 -25.35
N ARG A 80 23.11 1.90 -26.51
CA ARG A 80 21.73 1.43 -26.66
C ARG A 80 21.47 0.20 -25.79
N ASP A 81 22.42 -0.73 -25.74
CA ASP A 81 22.31 -1.94 -24.91
C ASP A 81 22.27 -1.57 -23.43
N VAL A 82 23.08 -0.60 -22.99
CA VAL A 82 23.00 -0.06 -21.61
C VAL A 82 21.62 0.55 -21.35
N MET A 83 21.08 1.35 -22.27
CA MET A 83 19.75 1.96 -22.12
C MET A 83 18.64 0.90 -22.02
N ASP A 84 18.75 -0.21 -22.75
CA ASP A 84 17.78 -1.30 -22.71
C ASP A 84 17.86 -2.09 -21.39
N VAL A 85 19.07 -2.35 -20.90
CA VAL A 85 19.27 -2.99 -19.59
C VAL A 85 18.77 -2.10 -18.46
N GLU A 86 19.02 -0.79 -18.52
CA GLU A 86 18.48 0.17 -17.55
C GLU A 86 16.95 0.17 -17.54
N ASP A 87 16.31 0.12 -18.71
CA ASP A 87 14.84 0.03 -18.82
C ASP A 87 14.30 -1.27 -18.24
N GLU A 88 15.00 -2.39 -18.44
CA GLU A 88 14.64 -3.67 -17.84
C GLU A 88 14.73 -3.60 -16.30
N ILE A 89 15.84 -3.08 -15.78
CA ILE A 89 16.08 -2.91 -14.35
C ILE A 89 15.00 -2.02 -13.72
N LEU A 90 14.66 -0.89 -14.35
CA LEU A 90 13.62 0.02 -13.84
C LEU A 90 12.25 -0.68 -13.77
N ARG A 91 11.89 -1.45 -14.81
CA ARG A 91 10.64 -2.23 -14.80
C ARG A 91 10.62 -3.28 -13.70
N ASP A 92 11.75 -3.92 -13.44
CA ASP A 92 11.88 -4.89 -12.36
C ASP A 92 11.74 -4.25 -10.98
N PHE A 93 12.30 -3.05 -10.78
CA PHE A 93 12.09 -2.27 -9.56
C PHE A 93 10.62 -1.89 -9.37
N GLU A 94 9.94 -1.40 -10.41
CA GLU A 94 8.50 -1.10 -10.34
C GLU A 94 7.67 -2.36 -10.01
N ASN A 95 8.05 -3.51 -10.58
CA ASN A 95 7.39 -4.78 -10.28
C ASN A 95 7.60 -5.21 -8.83
N LEU A 96 8.80 -5.02 -8.31
CA LEU A 96 9.13 -5.31 -6.92
C LEU A 96 8.37 -4.40 -5.96
N GLU A 97 8.31 -3.10 -6.24
CA GLU A 97 7.53 -2.13 -5.46
C GLU A 97 6.05 -2.52 -5.41
N ARG A 98 5.44 -2.82 -6.58
CA ARG A 98 4.08 -3.36 -6.64
C ARG A 98 3.90 -4.66 -5.87
N HIS A 99 4.94 -5.50 -5.76
CA HIS A 99 4.88 -6.72 -4.96
C HIS A 99 4.90 -6.43 -3.47
N ILE A 100 5.76 -5.50 -3.04
CA ILE A 100 5.86 -5.05 -1.64
C ILE A 100 4.53 -4.44 -1.20
N ASP A 101 3.94 -3.54 -1.98
CA ASP A 101 2.64 -2.93 -1.65
C ASP A 101 1.55 -3.99 -1.40
N ARG A 102 1.51 -5.02 -2.24
CA ARG A 102 0.57 -6.14 -2.09
C ARG A 102 0.86 -6.96 -0.82
N GLN A 103 2.12 -7.16 -0.48
CA GLN A 103 2.50 -7.86 0.75
C GLN A 103 2.09 -7.06 1.98
N ASP A 104 2.30 -5.74 1.98
CA ASP A 104 1.90 -4.85 3.07
C ASP A 104 0.38 -4.87 3.28
N GLU A 105 -0.41 -4.83 2.20
CA GLU A 105 -1.87 -4.99 2.29
C GLU A 105 -2.28 -6.33 2.91
N ILE A 106 -1.58 -7.42 2.59
CA ILE A 106 -1.85 -8.74 3.16
C ILE A 106 -1.51 -8.75 4.65
N ILE A 107 -0.36 -8.20 5.03
CA ILE A 107 0.09 -8.11 6.43
C ILE A 107 -0.89 -7.26 7.25
N GLU A 108 -1.37 -6.13 6.71
CA GLU A 108 -2.35 -5.28 7.39
C GLU A 108 -3.67 -6.03 7.64
N LYS A 109 -4.16 -6.76 6.64
CA LYS A 109 -5.37 -7.60 6.77
C LYS A 109 -5.18 -8.70 7.81
N GLN A 110 -4.03 -9.36 7.82
CA GLN A 110 -3.70 -10.38 8.83
C GLN A 110 -3.61 -9.76 10.23
N GLY A 111 -3.01 -8.58 10.37
CA GLY A 111 -2.93 -7.85 11.64
C GLY A 111 -4.31 -7.50 12.20
N LYS A 112 -5.23 -7.02 11.35
CA LYS A 112 -6.63 -6.77 11.73
C LYS A 112 -7.33 -8.04 12.19
N ALA A 113 -7.20 -9.13 11.45
CA ALA A 113 -7.81 -10.41 11.80
C ALA A 113 -7.25 -11.01 13.11
N LEU A 114 -5.95 -10.82 13.39
CA LEU A 114 -5.35 -11.20 14.68
C LEU A 114 -5.90 -10.33 15.82
N GLY A 115 -5.98 -9.02 15.63
CA GLY A 115 -6.55 -8.12 16.64
C GLY A 115 -8.03 -8.42 16.97
N GLU A 116 -8.82 -8.86 15.99
CA GLU A 116 -10.19 -9.34 16.23
C GLU A 116 -10.23 -10.64 17.03
N LYS A 117 -9.32 -11.59 16.74
CA LYS A 117 -9.20 -12.84 17.50
C LYS A 117 -8.79 -12.58 18.94
N ASP A 118 -7.85 -11.67 19.18
CA ASP A 118 -7.39 -11.34 20.54
C ASP A 118 -8.52 -10.72 21.36
N LYS A 119 -9.34 -9.85 20.76
CA LYS A 119 -10.56 -9.31 21.42
C LYS A 119 -11.54 -10.43 21.77
N ALA A 120 -11.83 -11.32 20.83
CA ALA A 120 -12.74 -12.44 21.06
C ALA A 120 -12.23 -13.43 22.13
N LEU A 121 -10.90 -13.61 22.24
CA LEU A 121 -10.29 -14.38 23.33
C LEU A 121 -10.45 -13.66 24.67
N GLY A 122 -10.18 -12.35 24.73
CA GLY A 122 -10.39 -11.57 25.96
C GLY A 122 -11.83 -11.59 26.46
N GLU A 123 -12.81 -11.54 25.55
CA GLU A 123 -14.24 -11.70 25.91
C GLU A 123 -14.54 -13.10 26.48
N LYS A 124 -13.94 -14.16 25.94
CA LYS A 124 -14.09 -15.52 26.46
C LYS A 124 -13.46 -15.68 27.84
N ASP A 125 -12.28 -15.11 28.05
CA ASP A 125 -11.61 -15.17 29.35
C ASP A 125 -12.45 -14.47 30.43
N ASN A 126 -12.98 -13.27 30.13
CA ASN A 126 -13.90 -12.57 31.03
C ASN A 126 -15.18 -13.40 31.33
N ALA A 127 -15.73 -14.06 30.32
CA ALA A 127 -16.91 -14.92 30.52
C ALA A 127 -16.58 -16.15 31.40
N LEU A 128 -15.39 -16.74 31.26
CA LEU A 128 -14.92 -17.84 32.09
C LEU A 128 -14.69 -17.40 33.54
N GLU A 129 -14.10 -16.22 33.76
CA GLU A 129 -13.93 -15.66 35.10
C GLU A 129 -15.28 -15.46 35.81
N GLU A 130 -16.27 -14.90 35.12
CA GLU A 130 -17.61 -14.72 35.69
C GLU A 130 -18.30 -16.05 35.99
N GLN A 131 -18.16 -17.05 35.10
CA GLN A 131 -18.63 -18.41 35.38
C GLN A 131 -17.96 -19.02 36.62
N GLY A 132 -16.65 -18.81 36.77
CA GLY A 132 -15.89 -19.23 37.95
C GLY A 132 -16.41 -18.58 39.24
N ARG A 133 -16.72 -17.28 39.19
CA ARG A 133 -17.31 -16.54 40.32
C ARG A 133 -18.67 -17.10 40.72
N VAL A 134 -19.56 -17.34 39.75
CA VAL A 134 -20.89 -17.92 39.99
C VAL A 134 -20.80 -19.34 40.55
N LEU A 135 -19.86 -20.16 40.09
CA LEU A 135 -19.63 -21.49 40.65
C LEU A 135 -19.16 -21.39 42.11
N GLY A 136 -18.20 -20.51 42.41
CA GLY A 136 -17.74 -20.30 43.79
C GLY A 136 -18.82 -19.79 44.73
N GLU A 137 -19.76 -18.98 44.25
CA GLU A 137 -20.95 -18.57 45.03
C GLU A 137 -21.90 -19.73 45.29
N LYS A 138 -22.12 -20.60 44.29
CA LYS A 138 -22.95 -21.80 44.45
C LYS A 138 -22.36 -22.80 45.43
N ASP A 139 -21.04 -22.99 45.41
CA ASP A 139 -20.35 -23.88 46.35
C ASP A 139 -20.51 -23.41 47.79
N LYS A 140 -20.35 -22.10 48.05
CA LYS A 140 -20.60 -21.51 49.38
C LYS A 140 -22.05 -21.71 49.83
N ALA A 141 -23.02 -21.50 48.94
CA ALA A 141 -24.43 -21.69 49.24
C ALA A 141 -24.77 -23.17 49.54
N LEU A 142 -24.09 -24.12 48.88
CA LEU A 142 -24.21 -25.55 49.19
C LEU A 142 -23.62 -25.88 50.57
N GLU A 143 -22.43 -25.37 50.90
CA GLU A 143 -21.83 -25.55 52.22
C GLU A 143 -22.73 -25.02 53.35
N GLU A 144 -23.37 -23.87 53.16
CA GLU A 144 -24.34 -23.32 54.12
C GLU A 144 -25.57 -24.22 54.28
N LYS A 145 -26.10 -24.78 53.18
CA LYS A 145 -27.22 -25.73 53.22
C LYS A 145 -26.86 -27.02 53.94
N ASP A 146 -25.65 -27.55 53.70
CA ASP A 146 -25.19 -28.77 54.36
C ASP A 146 -25.06 -28.56 55.88
N LYS A 147 -24.53 -27.42 56.32
CA LYS A 147 -24.50 -27.04 57.74
C LYS A 147 -25.90 -26.96 58.35
N ALA A 148 -26.84 -26.28 57.67
CA ALA A 148 -28.21 -26.17 58.14
C ALA A 148 -28.92 -27.53 58.23
N LEU A 149 -28.66 -28.44 57.28
CA LEU A 149 -29.17 -29.82 57.33
C LEU A 149 -28.58 -30.62 58.50
N GLU A 150 -27.30 -30.43 58.80
CA GLU A 150 -26.66 -31.09 59.95
C GLU A 150 -27.25 -30.60 61.28
N GLU A 151 -27.51 -29.29 61.41
CA GLU A 151 -28.19 -28.72 62.58
C GLU A 151 -29.62 -29.25 62.73
N GLN A 152 -30.38 -29.32 61.63
CA GLN A 152 -31.73 -29.90 61.65
C GLN A 152 -31.73 -31.37 62.08
N ARG A 153 -30.75 -32.17 61.62
CA ARG A 153 -30.60 -33.57 62.04
C ARG A 153 -30.36 -33.68 63.55
N LYS A 154 -29.44 -32.87 64.09
CA LYS A 154 -29.16 -32.84 65.54
C LYS A 154 -30.41 -32.47 66.35
N ALA A 155 -31.15 -31.44 65.93
CA ALA A 155 -32.39 -31.03 66.60
C ALA A 155 -33.49 -32.11 66.54
N LEU A 156 -33.53 -32.90 65.46
CA LEU A 156 -34.49 -33.99 65.31
C LEU A 156 -34.12 -35.17 66.22
N GLU A 157 -32.84 -35.53 66.30
CA GLU A 157 -32.33 -36.54 67.24
C GLU A 157 -32.60 -36.15 68.71
N GLU A 158 -32.47 -34.87 69.08
CA GLU A 158 -32.81 -34.38 70.41
C GLU A 158 -34.31 -34.51 70.71
N LYS A 159 -35.17 -34.18 69.75
CA LYS A 159 -36.63 -34.35 69.88
C LYS A 159 -37.02 -35.82 70.02
N ASP A 160 -36.38 -36.72 69.27
CA ASP A 160 -36.63 -38.15 69.35
C ASP A 160 -36.25 -38.69 70.73
N LYS A 161 -35.08 -38.31 71.27
CA LYS A 161 -34.67 -38.66 72.64
C LYS A 161 -35.65 -38.15 73.69
N ALA A 162 -36.10 -36.89 73.58
CA ALA A 162 -37.08 -36.32 74.51
C ALA A 162 -38.44 -37.05 74.45
N LEU A 163 -38.87 -37.47 73.26
CA LEU A 163 -40.08 -38.28 73.07
C LEU A 163 -39.94 -39.67 73.71
N GLU A 164 -38.79 -40.32 73.57
CA GLU A 164 -38.51 -41.61 74.23
C GLU A 164 -38.54 -41.49 75.76
N GLU A 165 -37.93 -40.45 76.32
CA GLU A 165 -37.98 -40.19 77.76
C GLU A 165 -39.41 -39.95 78.25
N LEU A 166 -40.20 -39.14 77.54
CA LEU A 166 -41.59 -38.88 77.89
C LEU A 166 -42.44 -40.16 77.84
N ARG A 167 -42.23 -41.01 76.82
CA ARG A 167 -42.90 -42.32 76.71
C ARG A 167 -42.55 -43.22 77.90
N ARG A 168 -41.30 -43.21 78.34
CA ARG A 168 -40.84 -43.99 79.50
C ARG A 168 -41.44 -43.51 80.83
N GLN A 169 -41.74 -42.22 80.95
CA GLN A 169 -42.40 -41.65 82.16
C GLN A 169 -43.91 -41.96 82.23
N LEU A 170 -44.54 -42.26 81.09
CA LEU A 170 -45.98 -42.56 80.98
C LEU A 170 -46.33 -44.05 81.09
N GLN A 171 -45.32 -44.94 81.14
CA GLN A 171 -45.47 -46.40 81.35
C GLN A 171 -45.22 -46.77 82.82
#